data_AF-X0XL73-F1
#
_entry.id   AF-X0XL73-F1
#
_cell.length_a   1.000
_cell.length_b   1.000
_cell.length_c   1.000
_cell.angle_alpha   90.00
_cell.angle_beta   90.00
_cell.angle_gamma   90.00
#
_symmetry.space_group_name_H-M   'P 1'
#
loop_
_entity.id
_entity.type
_entity.pdbx_description
1 polymer ?
#
loop_
_entity_poly.entity_id
_entity_poly.type
_entity_poly.pdbx_seq_one_letter_code
_entity_poly.pdbx_strand_id
1 'polypeptide(L)'
;EEMLSSSDFAFIVMTAEDEHSDGTKHARQNVVHEAGLFQGRLGFDRAIILLEEGCAEFSNIVGLTHIPFPKGNIGAASEDIRKVLEREEML
;
A
#
# COMPACT_ATOMS: atom_id res chain seq x y z
N GLU A 1 17.12 -6.50 1.40
CA GLU A 1 17.48 -5.49 2.42
C GLU A 1 18.03 -4.21 1.80
N GLU A 2 18.92 -4.29 0.80
CA GLU A 2 19.52 -3.09 0.17
C GLU A 2 18.50 -2.07 -0.36
N MET A 3 17.41 -2.52 -0.99
CA MET A 3 16.31 -1.68 -1.45
C MET A 3 15.62 -0.93 -0.30
N LEU A 4 15.35 -1.62 0.81
CA LEU A 4 14.73 -1.03 2.00
C LEU A 4 15.67 -0.04 2.69
N SER A 5 16.98 -0.33 2.71
CA SER A 5 17.97 0.56 3.31
C SER A 5 18.26 1.83 2.51
N SER A 6 18.01 1.81 1.19
CA SER A 6 18.28 2.92 0.27
C SER A 6 17.02 3.69 -0.14
N SER A 7 15.83 3.28 0.31
CA SER A 7 14.58 3.98 0.03
C SER A 7 14.27 5.02 1.11
N ASP A 8 13.86 6.21 0.70
CA ASP A 8 13.37 7.27 1.59
C ASP A 8 11.83 7.32 1.66
N PHE A 9 11.17 6.63 0.73
CA PHE A 9 9.72 6.58 0.57
C PHE A 9 9.29 5.27 -0.14
N ALA A 10 8.09 4.78 0.14
CA ALA A 10 7.52 3.60 -0.52
C ALA A 10 6.01 3.71 -0.75
N PHE A 11 5.56 3.28 -1.93
CA PHE A 11 4.17 2.94 -2.20
C PHE A 11 4.03 1.42 -2.27
N ILE A 12 3.15 0.85 -1.45
CA ILE A 12 2.84 -0.58 -1.44
C ILE A 12 1.51 -0.78 -2.17
N VAL A 13 1.55 -1.34 -3.39
CA VAL A 13 0.35 -1.56 -4.20
C VAL A 13 -0.27 -2.90 -3.86
N MET A 14 -1.55 -2.89 -3.52
CA MET A 14 -2.33 -4.07 -3.15
C MET A 14 -3.50 -4.23 -4.11
N THR A 15 -3.41 -5.21 -5.01
CA THR A 15 -4.48 -5.55 -5.96
C THR A 15 -5.23 -6.80 -5.54
N ALA A 16 -6.47 -6.94 -6.01
CA ALA A 16 -7.34 -8.08 -5.78
C ALA A 16 -7.15 -9.19 -6.84
N GLU A 17 -5.92 -9.36 -7.33
CA GLU A 17 -5.60 -10.29 -8.44
C GLU A 17 -5.45 -11.75 -7.99
N ASP A 18 -5.27 -12.02 -6.71
CA ASP A 18 -5.15 -13.38 -6.19
C ASP A 18 -6.50 -13.98 -5.79
N GLU A 19 -7.02 -14.86 -6.65
CA GLU A 19 -8.00 -15.86 -6.24
C GLU A 19 -7.29 -16.95 -5.44
N HIS A 20 -7.49 -17.00 -4.13
CA HIS A 20 -7.24 -18.26 -3.41
C HIS A 20 -8.16 -19.33 -3.98
N SER A 21 -7.67 -20.58 -4.00
CA SER A 21 -8.40 -21.77 -4.47
C SER A 21 -9.74 -22.05 -3.76
N ASP A 22 -10.09 -21.26 -2.75
CA ASP A 22 -11.32 -21.33 -1.93
C ASP A 22 -12.29 -20.16 -2.21
N GLY A 23 -12.07 -19.35 -3.25
CA GLY A 23 -12.98 -18.28 -3.68
C GLY A 23 -12.98 -17.02 -2.79
N THR A 24 -12.16 -16.99 -1.73
CA THR A 24 -11.96 -15.83 -0.86
C THR A 24 -10.79 -14.97 -1.35
N LYS A 25 -11.00 -13.66 -1.52
CA LYS A 25 -9.96 -12.73 -1.99
C LYS A 25 -9.20 -12.14 -0.81
N HIS A 26 -8.25 -12.89 -0.28
CA HIS A 26 -7.30 -12.34 0.69
C HIS A 26 -6.10 -11.77 -0.04
N ALA A 27 -5.67 -10.56 0.33
CA ALA A 27 -4.33 -10.11 -0.02
C ALA A 27 -3.31 -11.13 0.49
N ARG A 28 -2.34 -11.51 -0.36
CA ARG A 28 -1.28 -12.47 0.00
C ARG A 28 -0.61 -12.01 1.29
N GLN A 29 -0.42 -12.93 2.25
CA GLN A 29 0.31 -12.66 3.51
C GLN A 29 1.68 -11.99 3.28
N ASN A 30 2.29 -12.22 2.12
CA ASN A 30 3.56 -11.61 1.72
C ASN A 30 3.49 -10.07 1.68
N VAL A 31 2.40 -9.50 1.17
CA VAL A 31 2.27 -8.04 1.00
C VAL A 31 2.03 -7.33 2.32
N VAL A 32 1.36 -7.99 3.28
CA VAL A 32 1.21 -7.49 4.66
C VAL A 32 2.55 -7.37 5.36
N HIS A 33 3.37 -8.41 5.22
CA HIS A 33 4.65 -8.47 5.87
C HIS A 33 5.59 -7.39 5.32
N GLU A 34 5.58 -7.19 3.99
CA GLU A 34 6.33 -6.13 3.33
C GLU A 34 5.82 -4.73 3.73
N ALA A 35 4.50 -4.51 3.76
CA ALA A 35 3.92 -3.25 4.22
C ALA A 35 4.36 -2.91 5.65
N GLY A 36 4.30 -3.89 6.57
CA GLY A 36 4.77 -3.72 7.94
C GLY A 36 6.27 -3.46 8.04
N LEU A 37 7.07 -4.11 7.21
CA LEU A 37 8.53 -3.90 7.16
C LEU A 37 8.89 -2.48 6.69
N PHE A 38 8.25 -1.99 5.62
CA PHE A 38 8.44 -0.63 5.12
C PHE A 38 7.95 0.42 6.14
N GLN A 39 6.78 0.20 6.75
CA GLN A 39 6.25 1.11 7.77
C GLN A 39 7.10 1.14 9.03
N GLY A 40 7.68 0.01 9.46
CA GLY A 40 8.61 -0.03 10.59
C GLY A 40 9.92 0.72 10.34
N ARG A 41 10.36 0.83 9.08
CA ARG A 41 11.62 1.49 8.70
C ARG A 41 11.47 2.96 8.30
N LEU A 42 10.41 3.29 7.56
CA LEU A 42 10.17 4.62 6.98
C LEU A 42 9.14 5.45 7.77
N GLY A 43 8.31 4.78 8.59
CA GLY A 43 7.16 5.39 9.24
C GLY A 43 5.91 5.41 8.35
N PHE A 44 4.75 5.62 8.98
CA PHE A 44 3.44 5.60 8.30
C PHE A 44 3.23 6.75 7.32
N ASP A 45 4.00 7.82 7.46
CA ASP A 45 3.93 8.97 6.56
C ASP A 45 4.68 8.70 5.24
N ARG A 46 5.68 7.81 5.24
CA ARG A 46 6.54 7.55 4.08
C ARG A 46 6.40 6.16 3.47
N ALA A 47 5.62 5.28 4.10
CA ALA A 47 5.26 3.97 3.56
C ALA A 47 3.74 3.86 3.41
N ILE A 48 3.25 4.22 2.22
CA ILE A 48 1.83 4.40 1.93
C ILE A 48 1.27 3.21 1.17
N ILE A 49 0.13 2.69 1.63
CA ILE A 49 -0.55 1.58 0.97
C ILE A 49 -1.50 2.14 -0.09
N LEU A 50 -1.39 1.67 -1.34
CA LEU A 50 -2.39 1.87 -2.37
C LEU A 50 -3.26 0.62 -2.42
N LEU A 51 -4.55 0.76 -2.10
CA LEU A 51 -5.46 -0.37 -1.93
C LEU A 51 -6.51 -0.42 -3.05
N GLU A 52 -6.50 -1.47 -3.84
CA GLU A 52 -7.52 -1.69 -4.86
C GLU A 52 -8.86 -2.08 -4.21
N GLU A 53 -9.95 -1.48 -4.70
CA GLU A 53 -11.30 -1.86 -4.33
C GLU A 53 -11.56 -3.37 -4.57
N GLY A 54 -12.09 -4.04 -3.55
CA GLY A 54 -12.36 -5.48 -3.58
C GLY A 54 -11.17 -6.36 -3.22
N CYS A 55 -10.03 -5.77 -2.86
CA CYS A 55 -8.98 -6.44 -2.11
C CYS A 55 -9.38 -6.49 -0.62
N ALA A 56 -9.20 -7.62 0.06
CA ALA A 56 -9.57 -7.71 1.48
C ALA A 56 -8.78 -6.68 2.30
N GLU A 57 -9.51 -5.75 2.90
CA GLU A 57 -8.98 -4.88 3.95
C GLU A 57 -8.50 -5.73 5.12
N PHE A 58 -7.31 -5.43 5.64
CA PHE A 58 -6.86 -6.07 6.87
C PHE A 58 -7.70 -5.55 8.02
N SER A 59 -8.20 -6.48 8.85
CA SER A 59 -8.86 -6.16 10.12
C SER A 59 -7.96 -5.40 11.11
N ASN A 60 -6.67 -5.21 10.79
CA ASN A 60 -5.68 -4.46 11.57
C ASN A 60 -5.35 -3.06 11.01
N ILE A 61 -6.05 -2.56 9.97
CA ILE A 61 -5.78 -1.24 9.36
C ILE A 61 -6.29 -0.04 10.19
N VAL A 62 -6.89 -0.24 11.36
CA VAL A 62 -7.29 0.88 12.23
C VAL A 62 -6.05 1.68 12.65
N GLY A 63 -5.74 2.75 11.91
CA GLY A 63 -4.54 3.58 12.06
C GLY A 63 -3.53 3.55 10.89
N LEU A 64 -3.74 2.75 9.84
CA LEU A 64 -2.85 2.71 8.67
C LEU A 64 -3.33 3.66 7.56
N THR A 65 -2.45 4.58 7.15
CA THR A 65 -2.67 5.47 6.01
C THR A 65 -2.67 4.66 4.72
N HIS A 66 -3.82 4.62 4.05
CA HIS A 66 -3.94 4.01 2.72
C HIS A 66 -4.72 4.94 1.79
N ILE A 67 -4.43 4.82 0.50
CA ILE A 67 -5.14 5.52 -0.57
C ILE A 67 -5.91 4.44 -1.35
N PRO A 68 -7.25 4.42 -1.26
CA PRO A 68 -8.05 3.49 -2.04
C PRO A 68 -8.02 3.89 -3.52
N PHE A 69 -8.12 2.90 -4.42
CA PHE A 69 -8.31 3.14 -5.84
C PHE A 69 -9.26 2.12 -6.48
N PRO A 70 -10.03 2.51 -7.51
CA PRO A 70 -10.97 1.61 -8.17
C PRO A 70 -10.26 0.45 -8.87
N LYS A 71 -10.94 -0.69 -8.94
CA LYS A 71 -10.40 -1.88 -9.60
C LYS A 71 -9.92 -1.60 -11.03
N GLY A 72 -8.67 -1.93 -11.32
CA GLY A 72 -8.03 -1.72 -12.62
C GLY A 72 -7.74 -0.25 -12.95
N ASN A 73 -7.88 0.68 -11.99
CA ASN A 73 -7.63 2.11 -12.20
C ASN A 73 -6.81 2.75 -11.08
N ILE A 74 -5.54 2.35 -10.96
CA ILE A 74 -4.58 2.98 -10.05
C ILE A 74 -4.38 4.47 -10.33
N GLY A 75 -4.61 4.91 -11.58
CA GLY A 75 -4.53 6.31 -11.97
C GLY A 75 -5.48 7.22 -11.19
N ALA A 76 -6.58 6.69 -10.65
CA ALA A 76 -7.49 7.44 -9.78
C ALA A 76 -6.81 7.95 -8.50
N ALA A 77 -5.76 7.28 -8.01
CA ALA A 77 -5.00 7.68 -6.82
C ALA A 77 -3.99 8.81 -7.10
N SER A 78 -3.82 9.25 -8.35
CA SER A 78 -2.71 10.16 -8.73
C SER A 78 -2.71 11.48 -7.97
N GLU A 79 -3.89 12.06 -7.72
CA GLU A 79 -4.01 13.32 -6.96
C GLU A 79 -3.57 13.15 -5.51
N ASP A 80 -3.95 12.05 -4.86
CA ASP A 80 -3.61 11.80 -3.46
C ASP A 80 -2.15 11.35 -3.31
N ILE A 81 -1.63 10.60 -4.29
CA ILE A 81 -0.19 10.31 -4.42
C ILE A 81 0.60 11.62 -4.49
N ARG A 82 0.17 12.58 -5.32
CA ARG A 82 0.85 13.88 -5.43
C ARG A 82 0.86 14.62 -4.11
N LYS A 83 -0.30 14.76 -3.45
CA LYS A 83 -0.39 15.45 -2.15
C LYS A 83 0.52 14.83 -1.09
N VAL A 84 0.64 13.51 -1.07
CA VAL A 84 1.54 12.80 -0.14
C VAL A 84 3.00 13.11 -0.46
N LEU A 85 3.38 13.09 -1.74
CA LEU A 85 4.75 13.42 -2.15
C LEU A 85 5.10 14.87 -1.84
N GLU A 86 4.19 15.82 -2.10
CA GLU A 86 4.36 17.23 -1.74
C GLU A 86 4.49 17.40 -0.22
N ARG A 87 3.68 16.70 0.58
CA ARG A 87 3.74 16.72 2.05
C ARG A 87 5.09 16.24 2.59
N GLU A 88 5.67 15.22 1.96
CA GLU A 88 6.97 14.65 2.34
C GLU A 88 8.17 15.33 1.65
N GLU A 89 7.94 16.45 0.94
CA GLU A 89 8.98 17.22 0.24
C GLU A 89 9.73 16.40 -0.84
N MET A 90 9.01 15.49 -1.48
CA MET A 90 9.50 14.59 -2.53
C MET A 90 9.18 15.07 -3.96
N LEU A 91 8.39 16.14 -4.10
CA LEU A 91 7.96 16.76 -5.36
C LEU A 91 8.04 18.30 -5.27
#